data_AF-A0A2E4X3E6-F1
#
_entry.id   AF-A0A2E4X3E6-F1
#
_cell.length_a   1.000
_cell.length_b   1.000
_cell.length_c   1.000
_cell.angle_alpha   90.00
_cell.angle_beta   90.00
_cell.angle_gamma   90.00
#
_symmetry.space_group_name_H-M   'P 1'
#
loop_
_entity.id
_entity.type
_entity.pdbx_description
1 polymer ?
#
loop_
_entity_poly.entity_id
_entity_poly.type
_entity_poly.pdbx_seq_one_letter_code
_entity_poly.pdbx_strand_id
1 'polypeptide(L)'
;MIQQIIKNMSRPPDADDNKDVVNIIFCDNNLLLTKQTSERIDREIGTVVEINHEIYIEFSSHSRTPYKSVGLVCDGITRQNIYNILCCTNGTRVDDIYKIINTMNENKYTKGRLDFKIWLDEADKYINYIDYTFIPLINKFDNVTLFCITATSKKLFEHYGALNVFPIENTTCKNYHGWEDNEIIKIDISLEGTEFVRYVMENVENVQPLQPGSKWFIPAGFKKSQHIEICDICNEHGFAVIIVNGDGIKLIFPDKRIYEYKKDRQLNDTLKKIYTQQSLVKYPLAITGCVCIGRGISIMSEEFMIDYAILSVCSNPQEASQNAGRVKGNIKGWKQYKPPKVYTTPKFDNIAREWEKKSRGLAKLAYDRELQGKSTIITKQEYKTVGERYKYIRHHKLFDTYKEAIVFLKQNYRKMKCKSIGSKKGALIEIDGFWVSTRLIKASETKESLTAEHRLTFDKADKIYNGFGISSTEKGQRYLVLPVYESMNSLPNSVKFQVRYISFSN
;
A
#
# COMPACT_ATOMS: atom_id res chain seq x y z
N MET A 1 -5.34 -1.33 16.69
CA MET A 1 -5.32 -0.27 15.65
C MET A 1 -6.66 -0.18 14.94
N ILE A 2 -7.09 -1.14 14.11
CA ILE A 2 -8.40 -1.09 13.42
C ILE A 2 -9.57 -0.91 14.40
N GLN A 3 -9.62 -1.64 15.51
CA GLN A 3 -10.66 -1.43 16.55
C GLN A 3 -10.62 -0.05 17.21
N GLN A 4 -9.42 0.51 17.38
CA GLN A 4 -9.26 1.84 17.99
C GLN A 4 -9.60 2.95 16.98
N ILE A 5 -9.30 2.71 15.71
CA ILE A 5 -9.71 3.49 14.54
C ILE A 5 -11.23 3.47 14.42
N ILE A 6 -11.86 2.29 14.51
CA ILE A 6 -13.31 2.12 14.53
C ILE A 6 -13.88 2.86 15.73
N LYS A 7 -13.49 2.55 16.97
CA LYS A 7 -13.97 3.21 18.19
C LYS A 7 -13.88 4.74 18.13
N ASN A 8 -12.76 5.28 17.64
CA ASN A 8 -12.55 6.72 17.53
C ASN A 8 -13.37 7.36 16.40
N MET A 9 -13.82 6.57 15.42
CA MET A 9 -14.65 7.02 14.30
C MET A 9 -16.10 6.59 14.41
N SER A 10 -16.47 5.72 15.35
CA SER A 10 -17.80 5.14 15.50
C SER A 10 -18.83 6.20 15.81
N ARG A 11 -18.45 7.33 16.43
CA ARG A 11 -19.35 8.47 16.64
C ARG A 11 -18.72 9.74 16.05
N PRO A 12 -19.26 10.32 14.97
CA PRO A 12 -18.88 11.67 14.59
C PRO A 12 -19.26 12.65 15.72
N PRO A 13 -18.54 13.78 15.87
CA PRO A 13 -18.87 14.82 16.86
C PRO A 13 -20.29 15.37 16.70
N ASP A 14 -20.83 15.28 15.47
CA ASP A 14 -22.15 15.80 15.08
C ASP A 14 -23.19 14.67 14.86
N ALA A 15 -22.96 13.48 15.43
CA ALA A 15 -23.93 12.38 15.31
C ALA A 15 -25.27 12.82 15.94
N ASP A 16 -26.35 12.72 15.18
CA ASP A 16 -27.70 12.77 15.74
C ASP A 16 -27.79 11.62 16.76
N ASP A 17 -27.97 11.95 18.04
CA ASP A 17 -27.95 11.03 19.19
C ASP A 17 -28.95 9.86 19.06
N ASN A 18 -29.79 9.88 18.02
CA ASN A 18 -30.85 8.90 17.75
C ASN A 18 -30.52 7.81 16.72
N LYS A 19 -29.30 7.78 16.14
CA LYS A 19 -28.94 6.77 15.12
C LYS A 19 -27.97 5.69 15.62
N ASP A 20 -28.25 4.45 15.25
CA ASP A 20 -27.36 3.31 15.49
C ASP A 20 -26.32 3.18 14.36
N VAL A 21 -25.06 2.92 14.72
CA VAL A 21 -23.96 2.83 13.74
C VAL A 21 -23.62 1.38 13.43
N VAL A 22 -23.89 0.96 12.19
CA VAL A 22 -23.58 -0.37 11.66
C VAL A 22 -22.20 -0.37 11.01
N ASN A 23 -21.23 -1.05 11.62
CA ASN A 23 -19.90 -1.27 11.06
C ASN A 23 -19.87 -2.55 10.21
N ILE A 24 -19.48 -2.42 8.94
CA ILE A 24 -19.29 -3.54 8.02
C ILE A 24 -17.80 -3.60 7.66
N ILE A 25 -17.12 -4.64 8.11
CA ILE A 25 -15.68 -4.78 8.03
C ILE A 25 -15.34 -5.89 7.02
N PHE A 26 -14.85 -5.46 5.86
CA PHE A 26 -14.34 -6.28 4.79
C PHE A 26 -12.86 -6.59 5.04
N CYS A 27 -12.56 -7.86 5.30
CA CYS A 27 -11.21 -8.40 5.42
C CYS A 27 -10.74 -8.97 4.07
N ASP A 28 -9.45 -8.85 3.75
CA ASP A 28 -8.87 -9.43 2.52
C ASP A 28 -9.29 -10.89 2.29
N ASN A 29 -9.42 -11.30 1.03
CA ASN A 29 -9.91 -12.62 0.63
C ASN A 29 -8.85 -13.73 0.82
N ASN A 30 -8.34 -13.83 2.03
CA ASN A 30 -7.37 -14.81 2.45
C ASN A 30 -7.83 -15.37 3.79
N LEU A 31 -8.08 -16.68 3.85
CA LEU A 31 -8.56 -17.36 5.05
C LEU A 31 -7.67 -17.11 6.28
N LEU A 32 -6.35 -16.97 6.09
CA LEU A 32 -5.43 -16.63 7.18
C LEU A 32 -5.63 -15.21 7.69
N LEU A 33 -6.01 -14.27 6.81
CA LEU A 33 -6.27 -12.87 7.16
C LEU A 33 -7.65 -12.69 7.76
N THR A 34 -8.69 -13.32 7.20
CA THR A 34 -10.01 -13.35 7.82
C THR A 34 -9.90 -13.93 9.23
N LYS A 35 -9.19 -15.06 9.39
CA LYS A 35 -8.99 -15.67 10.71
C LYS A 35 -8.15 -14.81 11.64
N GLN A 36 -7.08 -14.19 11.14
CA GLN A 36 -6.29 -13.27 11.93
C GLN A 36 -7.09 -12.06 12.40
N THR A 37 -7.92 -11.48 11.54
CA THR A 37 -8.79 -10.37 11.94
C THR A 37 -9.82 -10.85 12.95
N SER A 38 -10.44 -12.02 12.75
CA SER A 38 -11.35 -12.65 13.71
C SER A 38 -10.70 -12.98 15.06
N GLU A 39 -9.43 -13.40 15.10
CA GLU A 39 -8.71 -13.74 16.34
C GLU A 39 -8.05 -12.53 17.03
N ARG A 40 -7.70 -11.49 16.27
CA ARG A 40 -7.40 -10.15 16.83
C ARG A 40 -8.65 -9.50 17.44
N ILE A 41 -9.80 -10.01 17.03
CA ILE A 41 -11.12 -9.65 17.51
C ILE A 41 -11.40 -10.49 18.77
N ASP A 42 -11.18 -11.81 18.84
CA ASP A 42 -11.23 -12.55 20.13
C ASP A 42 -10.41 -13.88 20.20
N ARG A 43 -10.07 -14.33 21.42
CA ARG A 43 -9.34 -15.59 21.72
C ARG A 43 -10.25 -16.83 21.82
N GLU A 44 -11.57 -16.71 21.86
CA GLU A 44 -12.47 -17.86 21.94
C GLU A 44 -13.53 -17.83 20.84
N ILE A 45 -13.56 -18.90 20.03
CA ILE A 45 -14.45 -19.04 18.88
C ILE A 45 -15.85 -19.38 19.40
N GLY A 46 -16.69 -18.36 19.56
CA GLY A 46 -18.14 -18.44 19.80
C GLY A 46 -18.98 -17.78 18.68
N THR A 47 -20.28 -18.09 18.67
CA THR A 47 -21.30 -17.71 17.65
C THR A 47 -21.58 -16.19 17.56
N VAL A 48 -21.26 -15.48 18.63
CA VAL A 48 -21.45 -14.05 18.87
C VAL A 48 -20.23 -13.65 19.70
N VAL A 49 -19.46 -12.67 19.23
CA VAL A 49 -18.17 -12.35 19.84
C VAL A 49 -18.30 -11.04 20.60
N GLU A 50 -18.13 -11.06 21.93
CA GLU A 50 -18.11 -9.85 22.78
C GLU A 50 -16.67 -9.38 22.97
N ILE A 51 -16.38 -8.16 22.57
CA ILE A 51 -15.02 -7.60 22.61
C ILE A 51 -15.10 -6.20 23.16
N ASN A 52 -14.50 -5.98 24.32
CA ASN A 52 -14.60 -4.70 25.02
C ASN A 52 -16.07 -4.24 25.17
N HIS A 53 -17.00 -5.18 25.41
CA HIS A 53 -18.44 -4.97 25.50
C HIS A 53 -19.18 -4.65 24.19
N GLU A 54 -18.53 -4.84 23.03
CA GLU A 54 -19.18 -4.74 21.72
C GLU A 54 -19.38 -6.13 21.09
N ILE A 55 -20.53 -6.32 20.45
CA ILE A 55 -20.90 -7.59 19.82
C ILE A 55 -20.58 -7.58 18.33
N TYR A 56 -19.96 -8.65 17.82
CA TYR A 56 -19.64 -8.87 16.41
C TYR A 56 -20.27 -10.15 15.86
N ILE A 57 -20.67 -10.11 14.58
CA ILE A 57 -21.07 -11.29 13.80
C ILE A 57 -20.11 -11.57 12.66
N GLU A 58 -19.84 -12.85 12.42
CA GLU A 58 -19.14 -13.32 11.22
C GLU A 58 -20.16 -13.63 10.12
N PHE A 59 -20.19 -12.84 9.04
CA PHE A 59 -21.01 -13.09 7.87
C PHE A 59 -20.23 -13.92 6.83
N SER A 60 -20.26 -15.25 6.95
CA SER A 60 -19.51 -16.17 6.09
C SER A 60 -20.28 -17.44 5.73
N SER A 61 -19.76 -18.23 4.80
CA SER A 61 -20.31 -19.55 4.47
C SER A 61 -19.84 -20.65 5.43
N HIS A 62 -18.96 -20.34 6.39
CA HIS A 62 -18.37 -21.33 7.29
C HIS A 62 -19.44 -21.95 8.20
N SER A 63 -19.28 -23.24 8.52
CA SER A 63 -20.19 -23.96 9.42
C SER A 63 -20.30 -23.38 10.84
N ARG A 64 -19.34 -22.55 11.27
CA ARG A 64 -19.25 -22.04 12.65
C ARG A 64 -20.13 -20.83 12.94
N THR A 65 -20.64 -20.15 11.89
CA THR A 65 -21.52 -19.00 12.03
C THR A 65 -22.92 -19.32 11.52
N PRO A 66 -24.00 -18.91 12.22
CA PRO A 66 -25.35 -19.00 11.70
C PRO A 66 -25.65 -17.91 10.68
N TYR A 67 -24.89 -16.80 10.69
CA TYR A 67 -25.09 -15.65 9.80
C TYR A 67 -24.54 -15.95 8.41
N LYS A 68 -25.32 -16.66 7.59
CA LYS A 68 -24.93 -17.07 6.22
C LYS A 68 -25.68 -16.35 5.11
N SER A 69 -26.82 -15.75 5.43
CA SER A 69 -27.70 -15.05 4.49
C SER A 69 -27.97 -13.60 4.90
N VAL A 70 -28.37 -12.78 3.92
CA VAL A 70 -28.79 -11.38 4.13
C VAL A 70 -29.85 -11.26 5.22
N GLY A 71 -30.88 -12.13 5.19
CA GLY A 71 -31.97 -12.09 6.16
C GLY A 71 -31.50 -12.29 7.60
N LEU A 72 -30.61 -13.27 7.85
CA LEU A 72 -30.09 -13.54 9.18
C LEU A 72 -29.22 -12.40 9.72
N VAL A 73 -28.46 -11.72 8.84
CA VAL A 73 -27.71 -10.51 9.22
C VAL A 73 -28.67 -9.37 9.57
N CYS A 74 -29.70 -9.14 8.76
CA CYS A 74 -30.72 -8.13 9.06
C CYS A 74 -31.46 -8.40 10.38
N ASP A 75 -31.77 -9.67 10.67
CA ASP A 75 -32.35 -10.07 11.96
C ASP A 75 -31.39 -9.81 13.13
N GLY A 76 -30.09 -10.08 12.95
CA GLY A 76 -29.06 -9.75 13.93
C GLY A 76 -29.01 -8.26 14.26
N ILE A 77 -29.08 -7.40 13.23
CA ILE A 77 -29.10 -5.94 13.41
C ILE A 77 -30.39 -5.50 14.12
N THR A 78 -31.56 -5.95 13.66
CA THR A 78 -32.86 -5.38 14.10
C THR A 78 -33.43 -5.99 15.37
N ARG A 79 -33.16 -7.26 15.66
CA ARG A 79 -33.75 -7.97 16.80
C ARG A 79 -32.75 -8.22 17.91
N GLN A 80 -31.47 -8.33 17.56
CA GLN A 80 -30.40 -8.63 18.53
C GLN A 80 -29.49 -7.42 18.79
N ASN A 81 -29.75 -6.27 18.12
CA ASN A 81 -28.96 -5.04 18.24
C ASN A 81 -27.45 -5.27 18.00
N ILE A 82 -27.11 -6.11 17.01
CA ILE A 82 -25.73 -6.38 16.66
C ILE A 82 -25.33 -5.52 15.46
N TYR A 83 -24.42 -4.59 15.70
CA TYR A 83 -24.06 -3.56 14.73
C TYR A 83 -22.68 -3.76 14.08
N ASN A 84 -21.89 -4.75 14.51
CA ASN A 84 -20.58 -5.00 13.91
C ASN A 84 -20.58 -6.30 13.10
N ILE A 85 -20.24 -6.20 11.82
CA ILE A 85 -20.33 -7.26 10.83
C ILE A 85 -18.96 -7.48 10.21
N LEU A 86 -18.45 -8.71 10.29
CA LEU A 86 -17.17 -9.12 9.71
C LEU A 86 -17.41 -10.03 8.52
N CYS A 87 -16.81 -9.72 7.38
CA CYS A 87 -16.88 -10.58 6.19
C CYS A 87 -15.61 -10.50 5.35
N CYS A 88 -15.42 -11.47 4.45
CA CYS A 88 -14.33 -11.44 3.48
C CYS A 88 -14.73 -10.63 2.24
N THR A 89 -13.75 -9.96 1.63
CA THR A 89 -13.95 -9.18 0.42
C THR A 89 -14.01 -10.06 -0.83
N ASN A 90 -15.20 -10.55 -1.16
CA ASN A 90 -15.50 -11.27 -2.40
C ASN A 90 -16.82 -10.79 -3.00
N GLY A 91 -17.07 -11.14 -4.27
CA GLY A 91 -18.25 -10.70 -5.01
C GLY A 91 -19.56 -11.02 -4.30
N THR A 92 -19.73 -12.25 -3.82
CA THR A 92 -20.94 -12.67 -3.08
C THR A 92 -21.20 -11.79 -1.85
N ARG A 93 -20.19 -11.57 -1.01
CA ARG A 93 -20.34 -10.75 0.21
C ARG A 93 -20.53 -9.27 -0.10
N VAL A 94 -19.88 -8.75 -1.15
CA VAL A 94 -20.09 -7.38 -1.62
C VAL A 94 -21.54 -7.19 -2.09
N ASP A 95 -22.08 -8.12 -2.88
CA ASP A 95 -23.47 -8.09 -3.35
C ASP A 95 -24.46 -8.21 -2.18
N ASP A 96 -24.16 -9.06 -1.21
CA ASP A 96 -25.01 -9.25 -0.03
C ASP A 96 -25.04 -8.00 0.85
N ILE A 97 -23.89 -7.34 1.07
CA ILE A 97 -23.84 -6.07 1.81
C ILE A 97 -24.61 -4.97 1.06
N TYR A 98 -24.49 -4.91 -0.27
CA TYR A 98 -25.29 -4.00 -1.08
C TYR A 98 -26.80 -4.24 -0.85
N LYS A 99 -27.25 -5.50 -0.83
CA LYS A 99 -28.65 -5.84 -0.53
C LYS A 99 -29.06 -5.46 0.88
N ILE A 100 -28.21 -5.70 1.89
CA ILE A 100 -28.48 -5.35 3.29
C ILE A 100 -28.70 -3.83 3.41
N ILE A 101 -27.77 -3.02 2.90
CA ILE A 101 -27.85 -1.56 3.01
C ILE A 101 -29.08 -1.02 2.29
N ASN A 102 -29.39 -1.51 1.07
CA ASN A 102 -30.61 -1.10 0.37
C ASN A 102 -31.87 -1.48 1.14
N THR A 103 -31.99 -2.75 1.57
CA THR A 103 -33.17 -3.26 2.28
C THR A 103 -33.44 -2.46 3.55
N MET A 104 -32.40 -2.16 4.32
CA MET A 104 -32.53 -1.41 5.58
C MET A 104 -32.85 0.07 5.36
N ASN A 105 -32.38 0.68 4.27
CA ASN A 105 -32.72 2.07 3.94
C ASN A 105 -34.11 2.22 3.29
N GLU A 106 -34.64 1.15 2.69
CA GLU A 106 -35.96 1.14 2.07
C GLU A 106 -37.07 0.69 3.04
N ASN A 107 -36.71 0.00 4.13
CA ASN A 107 -37.66 -0.46 5.14
C ASN A 107 -38.10 0.67 6.09
N LYS A 108 -39.42 0.84 6.23
CA LYS A 108 -40.06 1.87 7.08
C LYS A 108 -39.65 1.87 8.56
N TYR A 109 -39.17 0.75 9.10
CA TYR A 109 -38.80 0.64 10.52
C TYR A 109 -37.35 0.98 10.82
N THR A 110 -36.48 0.97 9.80
CA THR A 110 -35.03 1.19 9.92
C THR A 110 -34.54 2.41 9.14
N LYS A 111 -35.32 2.88 8.16
CA LYS A 111 -35.01 4.08 7.37
C LYS A 111 -34.79 5.28 8.28
N GLY A 112 -33.63 5.93 8.12
CA GLY A 112 -33.23 7.11 8.90
C GLY A 112 -32.71 6.80 10.31
N ARG A 113 -32.73 5.55 10.77
CA ARG A 113 -32.26 5.15 12.11
C ARG A 113 -30.85 4.58 12.15
N LEU A 114 -30.31 4.20 11.00
CA LEU A 114 -29.01 3.54 10.90
C LEU A 114 -28.03 4.42 10.15
N ASP A 115 -26.77 4.43 10.56
CA ASP A 115 -25.62 4.93 9.79
C ASP A 115 -24.67 3.76 9.50
N PHE A 116 -24.34 3.56 8.22
CA PHE A 116 -23.50 2.45 7.77
C PHE A 116 -22.06 2.91 7.53
N LYS A 117 -21.11 2.23 8.17
CA LYS A 117 -19.67 2.45 8.00
C LYS A 117 -19.03 1.21 7.40
N ILE A 118 -18.58 1.32 6.17
CA ILE A 118 -17.90 0.25 5.43
C ILE A 118 -16.40 0.42 5.61
N TRP A 119 -15.74 -0.59 6.18
CA TRP A 119 -14.30 -0.64 6.39
C TRP A 119 -13.70 -1.64 5.42
N LEU A 120 -12.95 -1.17 4.43
CA LEU A 120 -12.37 -2.00 3.38
C LEU A 120 -10.87 -2.16 3.59
N ASP A 121 -10.46 -3.33 4.10
CA ASP A 121 -9.05 -3.69 4.24
C ASP A 121 -8.43 -4.05 2.88
N GLU A 122 -7.13 -3.80 2.74
CA GLU A 122 -6.35 -3.97 1.50
C GLU A 122 -7.03 -3.31 0.27
N ALA A 123 -7.59 -2.11 0.45
CA ALA A 123 -8.43 -1.41 -0.52
C ALA A 123 -7.81 -1.26 -1.92
N ASP A 124 -6.49 -1.22 -2.04
CA ASP A 124 -5.78 -1.16 -3.33
C ASP A 124 -6.02 -2.37 -4.25
N LYS A 125 -6.55 -3.48 -3.71
CA LYS A 125 -6.95 -4.66 -4.49
C LYS A 125 -8.36 -4.58 -5.05
N TYR A 126 -9.19 -3.73 -4.47
CA TYR A 126 -10.65 -3.79 -4.62
C TYR A 126 -11.23 -2.55 -5.28
N ILE A 127 -10.43 -1.86 -6.11
CA ILE A 127 -10.86 -0.65 -6.87
C ILE A 127 -12.17 -0.89 -7.61
N ASN A 128 -12.34 -2.06 -8.23
CA ASN A 128 -13.60 -2.40 -8.92
C ASN A 128 -14.80 -2.41 -7.97
N TYR A 129 -14.68 -2.96 -6.76
CA TYR A 129 -15.79 -2.93 -5.78
C TYR A 129 -16.03 -1.52 -5.24
N ILE A 130 -14.98 -0.71 -5.10
CA ILE A 130 -15.11 0.71 -4.74
C ILE A 130 -15.92 1.44 -5.82
N ASP A 131 -15.51 1.34 -7.09
CA ASP A 131 -16.10 2.07 -8.21
C ASP A 131 -17.54 1.64 -8.52
N TYR A 132 -17.78 0.33 -8.58
CA TYR A 132 -19.04 -0.22 -9.11
C TYR A 132 -20.04 -0.60 -8.02
N THR A 133 -19.65 -0.60 -6.74
CA THR A 133 -20.56 -0.94 -5.65
C THR A 133 -20.61 0.12 -4.55
N PHE A 134 -19.47 0.46 -3.95
CA PHE A 134 -19.48 1.33 -2.77
C PHE A 134 -19.72 2.80 -3.10
N ILE A 135 -19.10 3.35 -4.16
CA ILE A 135 -19.38 4.72 -4.62
C ILE A 135 -20.87 4.89 -4.99
N PRO A 136 -21.49 3.98 -5.76
CA PRO A 136 -22.94 4.03 -6.01
C PRO A 136 -23.79 4.02 -4.73
N LEU A 137 -23.42 3.24 -3.72
CA LEU A 137 -24.14 3.24 -2.43
C LEU A 137 -24.03 4.58 -1.70
N ILE A 138 -22.83 5.17 -1.66
CA ILE A 138 -22.58 6.48 -1.03
C ILE A 138 -23.37 7.57 -1.77
N ASN A 139 -23.42 7.52 -3.10
CA ASN A 139 -24.19 8.48 -3.89
C ASN A 139 -25.71 8.29 -3.76
N LYS A 140 -26.17 7.07 -3.42
CA LYS A 140 -27.59 6.77 -3.23
C LYS A 140 -28.08 7.12 -1.82
N PHE A 141 -27.22 7.01 -0.81
CA PHE A 141 -27.60 7.11 0.60
C PHE A 141 -26.60 7.92 1.41
N ASP A 142 -27.04 9.05 1.97
CA ASP A 142 -26.21 9.97 2.77
C ASP A 142 -25.72 9.36 4.10
N ASN A 143 -26.36 8.28 4.57
CA ASN A 143 -25.98 7.56 5.78
C ASN A 143 -24.95 6.45 5.53
N VAL A 144 -24.27 6.42 4.39
CA VAL A 144 -23.25 5.42 4.06
C VAL A 144 -21.88 6.08 3.93
N THR A 145 -20.91 5.60 4.71
CA THR A 145 -19.51 6.06 4.65
C THR A 145 -18.58 4.91 4.34
N LEU A 146 -17.56 5.13 3.49
CA LEU A 146 -16.52 4.16 3.18
C LEU A 146 -15.15 4.61 3.71
N PHE A 147 -14.51 3.72 4.46
CA PHE A 147 -13.15 3.85 4.95
C PHE A 147 -12.25 2.81 4.27
N CYS A 148 -11.33 3.28 3.44
CA CYS A 148 -10.35 2.44 2.76
C CYS A 148 -9.06 2.34 3.57
N ILE A 149 -8.67 1.12 3.96
CA ILE A 149 -7.45 0.83 4.71
C ILE A 149 -6.46 0.14 3.77
N THR A 150 -5.24 0.65 3.66
CA THR A 150 -4.17 0.00 2.89
C THR A 150 -2.79 0.47 3.33
N ALA A 151 -1.81 -0.44 3.28
CA ALA A 151 -0.39 -0.10 3.41
C ALA A 151 0.24 0.34 2.07
N THR A 152 -0.44 0.07 0.94
CA THR A 152 0.10 0.27 -0.42
C THR A 152 -0.82 1.12 -1.31
N SER A 153 -0.98 2.41 -0.98
CA SER A 153 -1.97 3.31 -1.59
C SER A 153 -1.67 3.78 -3.03
N LYS A 154 -0.53 3.42 -3.63
CA LYS A 154 -0.13 3.89 -4.98
C LYS A 154 -1.22 3.70 -6.04
N LYS A 155 -1.82 2.51 -6.12
CA LYS A 155 -2.86 2.20 -7.12
C LYS A 155 -4.08 3.10 -6.97
N LEU A 156 -4.49 3.37 -5.73
CA LEU A 156 -5.61 4.27 -5.43
C LEU A 156 -5.31 5.69 -5.91
N PHE A 157 -4.14 6.25 -5.61
CA PHE A 157 -3.76 7.58 -6.12
C PHE A 157 -3.56 7.60 -7.64
N GLU A 158 -3.13 6.50 -8.24
CA GLU A 158 -3.00 6.39 -9.69
C GLU A 158 -4.35 6.46 -10.39
N HIS A 159 -5.35 5.81 -9.81
CA HIS A 159 -6.72 5.70 -10.30
C HIS A 159 -7.56 6.97 -10.04
N TYR A 160 -7.65 7.41 -8.78
CA TYR A 160 -8.52 8.53 -8.38
C TYR A 160 -7.88 9.92 -8.52
N GLY A 161 -6.55 10.00 -8.61
CA GLY A 161 -5.82 11.27 -8.75
C GLY A 161 -5.75 12.14 -7.49
N ALA A 162 -6.75 12.08 -6.61
CA ALA A 162 -6.73 12.67 -5.26
C ALA A 162 -7.62 11.85 -4.33
N LEU A 163 -7.30 11.83 -3.04
CA LEU A 163 -8.02 11.07 -2.03
C LEU A 163 -8.12 11.89 -0.75
N ASN A 164 -9.26 11.80 -0.07
CA ASN A 164 -9.37 12.25 1.32
C ASN A 164 -8.56 11.29 2.20
N VAL A 165 -7.46 11.77 2.79
CA VAL A 165 -6.60 10.95 3.65
C VAL A 165 -6.95 11.23 5.10
N PHE A 166 -7.15 10.17 5.86
CA PHE A 166 -7.47 10.31 7.28
C PHE A 166 -6.31 10.97 8.04
N PRO A 167 -6.55 12.07 8.79
CA PRO A 167 -5.50 12.82 9.47
C PRO A 167 -5.04 12.07 10.72
N ILE A 168 -3.80 11.57 10.69
CA ILE A 168 -3.19 10.89 11.84
C ILE A 168 -1.82 11.49 12.10
N GLU A 169 -1.64 12.08 13.27
CA GLU A 169 -0.35 12.63 13.69
C GLU A 169 0.74 11.54 13.79
N ASN A 170 0.42 10.48 14.52
CA ASN A 170 1.33 9.38 14.82
C ASN A 170 0.78 8.09 14.21
N THR A 171 1.29 7.73 13.04
CA THR A 171 0.88 6.51 12.31
C THR A 171 1.40 5.22 12.93
N THR A 172 2.28 5.31 13.93
CA THR A 172 2.93 4.19 14.59
C THR A 172 3.00 4.42 16.10
N CYS A 173 3.01 3.35 16.89
CA CYS A 173 3.27 3.44 18.33
C CYS A 173 4.75 3.78 18.61
N LYS A 174 5.06 4.28 19.83
CA LYS A 174 6.44 4.62 20.24
C LYS A 174 7.42 3.45 20.14
N ASN A 175 6.93 2.23 20.39
CA ASN A 175 7.73 1.00 20.37
C ASN A 175 7.75 0.32 18.99
N TYR A 176 7.22 0.97 17.95
CA TYR A 176 7.27 0.43 16.60
C TYR A 176 8.71 0.29 16.10
N HIS A 177 8.98 -0.82 15.43
CA HIS A 177 10.24 -1.08 14.74
C HIS A 177 10.04 -0.81 13.24
N GLY A 178 10.64 0.26 12.73
CA GLY A 178 10.62 0.62 11.32
C GLY A 178 11.71 -0.07 10.50
N TRP A 179 11.73 0.17 9.19
CA TRP A 179 12.78 -0.36 8.31
C TRP A 179 14.17 0.08 8.75
N GLU A 180 14.33 1.34 9.13
CA GLU A 180 15.62 1.92 9.52
C GLU A 180 16.12 1.43 10.89
N ASP A 181 15.28 0.73 11.65
CA ASP A 181 15.69 0.11 12.92
C ASP A 181 16.38 -1.26 12.71
N ASN A 182 16.37 -1.80 11.48
CA ASN A 182 17.08 -3.04 11.14
C ASN A 182 18.57 -2.77 10.93
N GLU A 183 19.42 -3.79 11.14
CA GLU A 183 20.82 -3.76 10.71
C GLU A 183 20.90 -4.10 9.21
N ILE A 184 20.80 -3.07 8.35
CA ILE A 184 20.77 -3.23 6.89
C ILE A 184 22.19 -3.41 6.32
N ILE A 185 22.44 -4.56 5.68
CA ILE A 185 23.67 -4.86 4.94
C ILE A 185 23.35 -4.81 3.44
N LYS A 186 23.80 -3.73 2.79
CA LYS A 186 23.62 -3.51 1.36
C LYS A 186 24.75 -4.16 0.57
N ILE A 187 24.39 -5.01 -0.38
CA ILE A 187 25.32 -5.69 -1.28
C ILE A 187 25.07 -5.15 -2.70
N ASP A 188 26.01 -4.37 -3.21
CA ASP A 188 25.90 -3.69 -4.51
C ASP A 188 26.23 -4.63 -5.67
N ILE A 189 25.30 -5.54 -5.96
CA ILE A 189 25.36 -6.48 -7.09
C ILE A 189 24.02 -6.49 -7.83
N SER A 190 24.05 -6.93 -9.09
CA SER A 190 22.86 -6.97 -9.95
C SER A 190 22.02 -8.25 -9.83
N LEU A 191 22.29 -9.10 -8.83
CA LEU A 191 21.54 -10.34 -8.60
C LEU A 191 20.23 -10.07 -7.83
N GLU A 192 19.17 -10.83 -8.14
CA GLU A 192 17.90 -10.81 -7.40
C GLU A 192 17.40 -12.26 -7.16
N GLY A 193 16.45 -12.44 -6.24
CA GLY A 193 15.82 -13.75 -6.01
C GLY A 193 16.80 -14.82 -5.52
N THR A 194 16.70 -16.03 -6.11
CA THR A 194 17.47 -17.21 -5.68
C THR A 194 18.98 -17.05 -5.89
N GLU A 195 19.41 -16.39 -6.96
CA GLU A 195 20.82 -16.09 -7.23
C GLU A 195 21.42 -15.20 -6.14
N PHE A 196 20.68 -14.18 -5.70
CA PHE A 196 21.12 -13.32 -4.60
C PHE A 196 21.18 -14.07 -3.27
N VAL A 197 20.19 -14.94 -3.00
CA VAL A 197 20.19 -15.78 -1.79
C VAL A 197 21.41 -16.69 -1.76
N ARG A 198 21.71 -17.36 -2.88
CA ARG A 198 22.90 -18.19 -3.03
C ARG A 198 24.18 -17.39 -2.78
N TYR A 199 24.31 -16.22 -3.42
CA TYR A 199 25.46 -15.34 -3.22
C TYR A 199 25.66 -14.97 -1.74
N VAL A 200 24.59 -14.59 -1.04
CA VAL A 200 24.67 -14.21 0.38
C VAL A 200 25.11 -15.37 1.25
N MET A 201 24.56 -16.57 1.03
CA MET A 201 24.91 -17.76 1.82
C MET A 201 26.37 -18.19 1.61
N GLU A 202 26.89 -18.04 0.38
CA GLU A 202 28.22 -18.51 0.01
C GLU A 202 29.34 -17.49 0.30
N ASN A 203 29.07 -16.17 0.22
CA ASN A 203 30.13 -15.16 0.13
C ASN A 203 30.18 -14.16 1.30
N VAL A 204 29.20 -14.16 2.20
CA VAL A 204 29.17 -13.19 3.29
C VAL A 204 29.71 -13.84 4.56
N GLU A 205 30.95 -13.49 4.94
CA GLU A 205 31.65 -14.05 6.11
C GLU A 205 30.84 -13.96 7.41
N ASN A 206 30.03 -12.90 7.58
CA ASN A 206 29.16 -12.69 8.74
C ASN A 206 27.87 -13.54 8.73
N VAL A 207 27.57 -14.28 7.66
CA VAL A 207 26.54 -15.33 7.63
C VAL A 207 27.07 -16.63 8.27
N GLN A 208 28.39 -16.77 8.42
CA GLN A 208 29.07 -18.00 8.86
C GLN A 208 29.37 -18.08 10.37
N PRO A 209 28.45 -17.68 11.23
CA PRO A 209 27.90 -18.80 11.99
C PRO A 209 26.40 -18.84 11.80
N LEU A 210 25.94 -19.78 10.99
CA LEU A 210 24.55 -20.18 10.92
C LEU A 210 24.16 -20.78 12.27
N GLN A 211 23.75 -19.91 13.20
CA GLN A 211 23.56 -20.31 14.58
C GLN A 211 22.27 -21.13 14.71
N PRO A 212 22.34 -22.34 15.32
CA PRO A 212 21.17 -23.04 15.79
C PRO A 212 20.22 -22.10 16.55
N GLY A 213 18.93 -22.17 16.21
CA GLY A 213 17.90 -21.36 16.82
C GLY A 213 17.68 -20.00 16.16
N SER A 214 18.55 -19.59 15.23
CA SER A 214 18.32 -18.40 14.41
C SER A 214 17.11 -18.59 13.48
N LYS A 215 16.36 -17.51 13.25
CA LYS A 215 15.14 -17.46 12.45
C LYS A 215 15.30 -16.47 11.30
N TRP A 216 15.16 -16.96 10.08
CA TRP A 216 15.44 -16.25 8.85
C TRP A 216 14.17 -16.08 8.02
N PHE A 217 13.96 -14.87 7.51
CA PHE A 217 12.92 -14.59 6.52
C PHE A 217 13.54 -14.45 5.13
N ILE A 218 13.28 -15.41 4.24
CA ILE A 218 13.90 -15.51 2.92
C ILE A 218 12.78 -15.73 1.88
N PRO A 219 12.05 -14.66 1.50
CA PRO A 219 10.95 -14.77 0.56
C PRO A 219 11.47 -15.10 -0.85
N ALA A 220 10.71 -15.95 -1.53
CA ALA A 220 10.95 -16.34 -2.90
C ALA A 220 10.13 -15.50 -3.88
N GLY A 221 10.38 -15.70 -5.18
CA GLY A 221 9.51 -15.19 -6.24
C GLY A 221 8.16 -15.90 -6.32
N PHE A 222 7.33 -15.52 -7.29
CA PHE A 222 5.96 -16.02 -7.44
C PHE A 222 5.88 -17.52 -7.72
N LYS A 223 6.85 -18.09 -8.46
CA LYS A 223 6.81 -19.49 -8.89
C LYS A 223 7.15 -20.42 -7.72
N LYS A 224 6.35 -21.48 -7.54
CA LYS A 224 6.62 -22.52 -6.52
C LYS A 224 8.00 -23.17 -6.68
N SER A 225 8.49 -23.31 -7.91
CA SER A 225 9.85 -23.83 -8.17
C SER A 225 10.93 -23.00 -7.48
N GLN A 226 10.76 -21.68 -7.40
CA GLN A 226 11.71 -20.81 -6.71
C GLN A 226 11.64 -20.99 -5.18
N HIS A 227 10.49 -21.45 -4.65
CA HIS A 227 10.35 -21.73 -3.21
C HIS A 227 11.17 -22.98 -2.84
N ILE A 228 11.13 -23.99 -3.72
CA ILE A 228 11.94 -25.20 -3.60
C ILE A 228 13.42 -24.87 -3.77
N GLU A 229 13.79 -24.03 -4.74
CA GLU A 229 15.18 -23.62 -4.96
C GLU A 229 15.77 -22.89 -3.74
N ILE A 230 15.02 -21.96 -3.13
CA ILE A 230 15.46 -21.35 -1.85
C ILE A 230 15.59 -22.40 -0.75
N CYS A 231 14.66 -23.35 -0.68
CA CYS A 231 14.74 -24.45 0.29
C CYS A 231 15.98 -25.30 0.10
N ASP A 232 16.36 -25.61 -1.14
CA ASP A 232 17.55 -26.40 -1.43
C ASP A 232 18.82 -25.63 -1.09
N ILE A 233 18.93 -24.36 -1.46
CA ILE A 233 20.05 -23.48 -1.05
C ILE A 233 20.19 -23.46 0.48
N CYS A 234 19.09 -23.29 1.21
CA CYS A 234 19.13 -23.25 2.67
C CYS A 234 19.49 -24.62 3.27
N ASN A 235 18.94 -25.72 2.75
CA ASN A 235 19.25 -27.07 3.21
C ASN A 235 20.72 -27.44 2.99
N GLU A 236 21.33 -27.03 1.86
CA GLU A 236 22.78 -27.17 1.58
C GLU A 236 23.64 -26.54 2.69
N HIS A 237 23.10 -25.53 3.37
CA HIS A 237 23.73 -24.80 4.47
C HIS A 237 23.20 -25.23 5.85
N GLY A 238 22.51 -26.37 5.95
CA GLY A 238 22.09 -26.95 7.23
C GLY A 238 20.83 -26.35 7.86
N PHE A 239 20.05 -25.57 7.10
CA PHE A 239 18.78 -25.03 7.58
C PHE A 239 17.66 -26.06 7.62
N ALA A 240 16.79 -25.96 8.63
CA ALA A 240 15.42 -26.41 8.48
C ALA A 240 14.62 -25.32 7.77
N VAL A 241 13.77 -25.69 6.81
CA VAL A 241 13.04 -24.72 5.97
C VAL A 241 11.54 -24.94 6.07
N ILE A 242 10.80 -23.87 6.35
CA ILE A 242 9.34 -23.85 6.27
C ILE A 242 8.92 -23.15 4.98
N ILE A 243 8.30 -23.90 4.07
CA ILE A 243 7.70 -23.39 2.84
C ILE A 243 6.22 -23.13 3.09
N VAL A 244 5.76 -21.92 2.77
CA VAL A 244 4.35 -21.54 2.87
C VAL A 244 3.87 -21.03 1.52
N ASN A 245 3.05 -21.81 0.82
CA ASN A 245 2.55 -21.48 -0.52
C ASN A 245 1.15 -22.06 -0.76
N GLY A 246 0.63 -22.02 -1.98
CA GLY A 246 -0.73 -22.51 -2.30
C GLY A 246 -1.01 -23.96 -1.87
N ASP A 247 0.02 -24.80 -1.72
CA ASP A 247 -0.14 -26.23 -1.39
C ASP A 247 -0.24 -26.49 0.12
N GLY A 248 0.03 -25.49 0.96
CA GLY A 248 0.00 -25.66 2.42
C GLY A 248 1.22 -25.08 3.10
N ILE A 249 1.55 -25.68 4.25
CA ILE A 249 2.76 -25.39 5.02
C ILE A 249 3.58 -26.69 5.05
N LYS A 250 4.83 -26.65 4.58
CA LYS A 250 5.73 -27.80 4.59
C LYS A 250 7.01 -27.44 5.34
N LEU A 251 7.41 -28.28 6.28
CA LEU A 251 8.73 -28.23 6.91
C LEU A 251 9.62 -29.26 6.22
N ILE A 252 10.80 -28.85 5.79
CA ILE A 252 11.82 -29.69 5.15
C ILE A 252 13.11 -29.53 5.94
N PHE A 253 13.70 -30.65 6.34
CA PHE A 253 14.99 -30.69 7.05
C PHE A 253 16.17 -30.81 6.07
N PRO A 254 17.42 -30.52 6.53
CA PRO A 254 18.63 -30.73 5.72
C PRO A 254 18.76 -32.17 5.20
N ASP A 255 18.34 -33.15 6.00
CA ASP A 255 18.31 -34.58 5.68
C ASP A 255 17.13 -34.98 4.77
N LYS A 256 16.41 -34.00 4.23
CA LYS A 256 15.26 -34.14 3.33
C LYS A 256 14.03 -34.80 3.95
N ARG A 257 13.94 -34.95 5.28
CA ARG A 257 12.67 -35.29 5.94
C ARG A 257 11.65 -34.17 5.76
N ILE A 258 10.40 -34.55 5.49
CA ILE A 258 9.30 -33.62 5.18
C ILE A 258 8.14 -33.83 6.16
N TYR A 259 7.60 -32.72 6.67
CA TYR A 259 6.38 -32.69 7.47
C TYR A 259 5.40 -31.69 6.88
N GLU A 260 4.13 -32.09 6.73
CA GLU A 260 3.08 -31.23 6.18
C GLU A 260 2.11 -30.78 7.28
N TYR A 261 1.69 -29.52 7.20
CA TYR A 261 0.79 -28.89 8.15
C TYR A 261 -0.37 -28.22 7.42
N LYS A 262 -1.55 -28.32 8.01
CA LYS A 262 -2.75 -27.63 7.52
C LYS A 262 -2.65 -26.12 7.80
N LYS A 263 -3.25 -25.32 6.92
CA LYS A 263 -3.43 -23.86 7.11
C LYS A 263 -4.70 -23.57 7.90
N ASP A 264 -4.83 -24.19 9.06
CA ASP A 264 -6.04 -24.12 9.87
C ASP A 264 -5.94 -23.11 11.03
N ARG A 265 -4.77 -22.52 11.27
CA ARG A 265 -4.49 -21.52 12.32
C ARG A 265 -3.74 -20.31 11.76
N GLN A 266 -3.59 -19.24 12.55
CA GLN A 266 -2.71 -18.14 12.17
C GLN A 266 -1.27 -18.65 11.92
N LEU A 267 -0.58 -17.99 10.99
CA LEU A 267 0.73 -18.44 10.55
C LEU A 267 1.76 -18.34 11.68
N ASN A 268 1.81 -17.23 12.43
CA ASN A 268 2.70 -17.08 13.59
C ASN A 268 2.53 -18.23 14.61
N ASP A 269 1.30 -18.60 14.96
CA ASP A 269 1.03 -19.68 15.93
C ASP A 269 1.42 -21.04 15.36
N THR A 270 1.17 -21.24 14.06
CA THR A 270 1.60 -22.46 13.36
C THR A 270 3.12 -22.56 13.34
N LEU A 271 3.83 -21.46 13.07
CA LEU A 271 5.29 -21.42 13.07
C LEU A 271 5.86 -21.71 14.46
N LYS A 272 5.30 -21.11 15.52
CA LYS A 272 5.68 -21.41 16.92
C LYS A 272 5.50 -22.89 17.25
N LYS A 273 4.34 -23.45 16.88
CA LYS A 273 4.02 -24.85 17.11
C LYS A 273 5.02 -25.75 16.39
N ILE A 274 5.27 -25.50 15.11
CA ILE A 274 6.26 -26.25 14.32
C ILE A 274 7.65 -26.15 14.97
N TYR A 275 8.08 -24.94 15.34
CA TYR A 275 9.37 -24.68 15.95
C TYR A 275 9.59 -25.47 17.24
N THR A 276 8.59 -25.51 18.10
CA THR A 276 8.66 -26.19 19.39
C THR A 276 8.53 -27.71 19.23
N GLN A 277 7.52 -28.18 18.49
CA GLN A 277 7.24 -29.61 18.32
C GLN A 277 8.38 -30.35 17.64
N GLN A 278 9.02 -29.71 16.67
CA GLN A 278 10.10 -30.31 15.88
C GLN A 278 11.48 -29.97 16.43
N SER A 279 11.58 -29.34 17.61
CA SER A 279 12.83 -28.93 18.25
C SER A 279 13.76 -28.14 17.30
N LEU A 280 13.18 -27.22 16.53
CA LEU A 280 13.89 -26.46 15.49
C LEU A 280 14.95 -25.50 16.05
N VAL A 281 15.00 -25.32 17.38
CA VAL A 281 16.10 -24.62 18.07
C VAL A 281 17.48 -25.21 17.75
N LYS A 282 17.55 -26.47 17.32
CA LYS A 282 18.80 -27.14 16.92
C LYS A 282 19.30 -26.77 15.52
N TYR A 283 18.51 -26.04 14.74
CA TYR A 283 18.80 -25.67 13.36
C TYR A 283 18.69 -24.16 13.18
N PRO A 284 19.43 -23.56 12.24
CA PRO A 284 18.99 -22.31 11.65
C PRO A 284 17.67 -22.58 10.89
N LEU A 285 16.65 -21.76 11.10
CA LEU A 285 15.33 -21.91 10.50
C LEU A 285 15.13 -20.86 9.42
N ALA A 286 14.78 -21.26 8.20
CA ALA A 286 14.36 -20.36 7.14
C ALA A 286 12.85 -20.46 6.88
N ILE A 287 12.19 -19.32 6.68
CA ILE A 287 10.80 -19.24 6.23
C ILE A 287 10.80 -18.68 4.81
N THR A 288 10.22 -19.43 3.87
CA THR A 288 10.13 -19.05 2.45
C THR A 288 8.73 -19.23 1.88
N GLY A 289 8.49 -18.55 0.76
CA GLY A 289 7.19 -18.34 0.15
C GLY A 289 7.12 -16.97 -0.52
N CYS A 290 5.96 -16.63 -1.08
CA CYS A 290 5.73 -15.34 -1.72
C CYS A 290 4.43 -14.72 -1.21
N VAL A 291 3.34 -14.83 -1.98
CA VAL A 291 2.03 -14.26 -1.63
C VAL A 291 1.52 -14.74 -0.26
N CYS A 292 1.71 -16.02 0.07
CA CYS A 292 1.21 -16.62 1.31
C CYS A 292 1.97 -16.22 2.60
N ILE A 293 3.07 -15.47 2.48
CA ILE A 293 3.80 -14.89 3.62
C ILE A 293 3.99 -13.37 3.46
N GLY A 294 3.44 -12.80 2.38
CA GLY A 294 3.73 -11.45 1.92
C GLY A 294 2.80 -10.38 2.47
N ARG A 295 1.47 -10.48 2.28
CA ARG A 295 0.49 -9.43 2.63
C ARG A 295 -0.37 -9.81 3.84
N GLY A 296 -0.66 -8.83 4.70
CA GLY A 296 -1.52 -8.92 5.90
C GLY A 296 -1.11 -9.89 7.03
N ILE A 297 -0.30 -10.93 6.78
CA ILE A 297 -0.14 -12.07 7.71
C ILE A 297 0.92 -11.81 8.79
N SER A 298 0.58 -11.96 10.07
CA SER A 298 1.61 -11.94 11.12
C SER A 298 2.46 -13.19 11.12
N ILE A 299 3.78 -12.99 11.13
CA ILE A 299 4.80 -14.04 11.24
C ILE A 299 5.51 -13.93 12.61
N MET A 300 5.78 -12.70 13.05
CA MET A 300 6.48 -12.41 14.29
C MET A 300 5.54 -12.36 15.51
N SER A 301 6.12 -12.63 16.67
CA SER A 301 5.51 -12.49 18.00
C SER A 301 6.62 -12.35 19.05
N GLU A 302 6.27 -12.02 20.30
CA GLU A 302 7.25 -11.89 21.38
C GLU A 302 8.12 -13.15 21.59
N GLU A 303 7.57 -14.33 21.36
CA GLU A 303 8.28 -15.62 21.48
C GLU A 303 8.90 -16.11 20.16
N PHE A 304 8.62 -15.43 19.05
CA PHE A 304 9.09 -15.82 17.71
C PHE A 304 9.44 -14.56 16.91
N MET A 305 10.65 -14.05 17.12
CA MET A 305 11.20 -12.92 16.38
C MET A 305 12.04 -13.37 15.20
N ILE A 306 12.12 -12.53 14.17
CA ILE A 306 13.02 -12.76 13.04
C ILE A 306 14.39 -12.19 13.40
N ASP A 307 15.43 -12.99 13.18
CA ASP A 307 16.81 -12.63 13.49
C ASP A 307 17.53 -12.10 12.25
N TYR A 308 17.22 -12.68 11.09
CA TYR A 308 17.86 -12.36 9.81
C TYR A 308 16.86 -12.33 8.66
N ALA A 309 17.18 -11.61 7.59
CA ALA A 309 16.45 -11.69 6.34
C ALA A 309 17.36 -11.51 5.12
N ILE A 310 16.96 -12.12 4.01
CA ILE A 310 17.59 -11.90 2.70
C ILE A 310 16.51 -11.42 1.73
N LEU A 311 16.62 -10.16 1.30
CA LEU A 311 15.57 -9.46 0.55
C LEU A 311 16.14 -8.81 -0.71
N SER A 312 15.77 -9.29 -1.89
CA SER A 312 16.32 -8.76 -3.16
C SER A 312 15.33 -8.64 -4.31
N VAL A 313 14.18 -9.33 -4.26
CA VAL A 313 13.20 -9.33 -5.35
C VAL A 313 12.53 -7.96 -5.47
N CYS A 314 12.79 -7.26 -6.59
CA CYS A 314 12.30 -5.89 -6.80
C CYS A 314 11.36 -5.74 -8.00
N SER A 315 10.95 -6.85 -8.65
CA SER A 315 10.08 -6.83 -9.84
C SER A 315 8.76 -6.08 -9.60
N ASN A 316 8.19 -6.21 -8.40
CA ASN A 316 7.04 -5.44 -7.95
C ASN A 316 7.39 -4.64 -6.68
N PRO A 317 7.54 -3.31 -6.76
CA PRO A 317 7.86 -2.48 -5.60
C PRO A 317 6.85 -2.57 -4.45
N GLN A 318 5.57 -2.86 -4.72
CA GLN A 318 4.56 -3.05 -3.68
C GLN A 318 4.83 -4.33 -2.89
N GLU A 319 5.14 -5.42 -3.58
CA GLU A 319 5.50 -6.69 -2.93
C GLU A 319 6.82 -6.58 -2.17
N ALA A 320 7.82 -5.90 -2.75
CA ALA A 320 9.07 -5.62 -2.06
C ALA A 320 8.83 -4.86 -0.74
N SER A 321 8.01 -3.81 -0.75
CA SER A 321 7.64 -3.10 0.48
C SER A 321 6.90 -3.98 1.49
N GLN A 322 6.05 -4.90 1.04
CA GLN A 322 5.31 -5.81 1.91
C GLN A 322 6.23 -6.85 2.54
N ASN A 323 7.19 -7.39 1.78
CA ASN A 323 8.25 -8.27 2.29
C ASN A 323 9.14 -7.55 3.29
N ALA A 324 9.52 -6.29 3.02
CA ALA A 324 10.21 -5.45 3.99
C ALA A 324 9.39 -5.27 5.28
N GLY A 325 8.05 -5.21 5.19
CA GLY A 325 7.16 -5.19 6.35
C GLY A 325 7.26 -6.42 7.27
N ARG A 326 7.73 -7.57 6.76
CA ARG A 326 7.86 -8.82 7.53
C ARG A 326 9.09 -8.87 8.43
N VAL A 327 9.96 -7.88 8.37
CA VAL A 327 11.04 -7.68 9.35
C VAL A 327 10.76 -6.50 10.30
N LYS A 328 9.67 -5.76 10.08
CA LYS A 328 9.28 -4.60 10.90
C LYS A 328 8.47 -4.93 12.16
N GLY A 329 8.33 -6.21 12.48
CA GLY A 329 7.43 -6.67 13.56
C GLY A 329 8.14 -7.12 14.83
N ASN A 330 9.47 -7.03 14.92
CA ASN A 330 10.17 -7.18 16.19
C ASN A 330 9.92 -5.92 17.04
N ILE A 331 8.82 -5.89 17.79
CA ILE A 331 8.41 -4.68 18.53
C ILE A 331 9.45 -4.37 19.62
N LYS A 332 9.90 -3.10 19.70
CA LYS A 332 10.96 -2.64 20.62
C LYS A 332 10.66 -2.90 22.09
N GLY A 333 9.39 -3.02 22.44
CA GLY A 333 8.93 -3.26 23.80
C GLY A 333 8.96 -4.73 24.25
N TRP A 334 9.30 -5.67 23.38
CA TRP A 334 9.38 -7.10 23.74
C TRP A 334 10.65 -7.41 24.53
N LYS A 335 10.54 -8.30 25.53
CA LYS A 335 11.65 -8.59 26.46
C LYS A 335 12.91 -9.08 25.76
N GLN A 336 12.76 -9.81 24.66
CA GLN A 336 13.87 -10.38 23.88
C GLN A 336 14.20 -9.55 22.63
N TYR A 337 13.74 -8.29 22.56
CA TYR A 337 13.90 -7.44 21.37
C TYR A 337 15.36 -7.40 20.90
N LYS A 338 15.53 -7.65 19.61
CA LYS A 338 16.75 -7.36 18.87
C LYS A 338 16.42 -6.97 17.43
N PRO A 339 17.17 -6.03 16.84
CA PRO A 339 16.99 -5.65 15.46
C PRO A 339 17.38 -6.81 14.53
N PRO A 340 16.55 -7.15 13.52
CA PRO A 340 16.95 -8.11 12.50
C PRO A 340 18.12 -7.59 11.68
N LYS A 341 19.00 -8.50 11.25
CA LYS A 341 20.03 -8.23 10.25
C LYS A 341 19.51 -8.55 8.86
N VAL A 342 19.52 -7.58 7.95
CA VAL A 342 18.88 -7.70 6.64
C VAL A 342 19.90 -7.54 5.53
N TYR A 343 20.15 -8.63 4.80
CA TYR A 343 20.96 -8.65 3.59
C TYR A 343 20.09 -8.26 2.40
N THR A 344 20.47 -7.21 1.67
CA THR A 344 19.61 -6.67 0.63
C THR A 344 20.40 -5.95 -0.47
N THR A 345 19.74 -5.70 -1.61
CA THR A 345 20.31 -4.87 -2.68
C THR A 345 20.02 -3.39 -2.42
N PRO A 346 20.85 -2.45 -2.91
CA PRO A 346 20.56 -1.00 -2.83
C PRO A 346 19.19 -0.64 -3.40
N LYS A 347 18.77 -1.32 -4.47
CA LYS A 347 17.47 -1.13 -5.11
C LYS A 347 16.31 -1.49 -4.16
N PHE A 348 16.39 -2.63 -3.48
CA PHE A 348 15.35 -3.06 -2.54
C PHE A 348 15.28 -2.13 -1.31
N ASP A 349 16.43 -1.77 -0.72
CA ASP A 349 16.51 -0.82 0.40
C ASP A 349 15.85 0.52 0.06
N ASN A 350 16.12 1.06 -1.13
CA ASN A 350 15.50 2.30 -1.60
C ASN A 350 13.97 2.18 -1.68
N ILE A 351 13.45 1.07 -2.20
CA ILE A 351 12.00 0.81 -2.25
C ILE A 351 11.42 0.75 -0.83
N ALA A 352 12.04 -0.02 0.07
CA ALA A 352 11.55 -0.19 1.43
C ALA A 352 11.50 1.13 2.23
N ARG A 353 12.52 1.98 2.08
CA ARG A 353 12.56 3.34 2.67
C ARG A 353 11.50 4.25 2.07
N GLU A 354 11.40 4.29 0.74
CA GLU A 354 10.44 5.15 0.04
C GLU A 354 9.00 4.86 0.49
N TRP A 355 8.62 3.59 0.55
CA TRP A 355 7.26 3.20 0.91
C TRP A 355 6.91 3.48 2.36
N GLU A 356 7.82 3.23 3.31
CA GLU A 356 7.57 3.56 4.71
C GLU A 356 7.44 5.07 4.94
N LYS A 357 8.33 5.82 4.30
CA LYS A 357 8.28 7.28 4.33
C LYS A 357 6.96 7.82 3.77
N LYS A 358 6.48 7.23 2.67
CA LYS A 358 5.20 7.60 2.06
C LYS A 358 4.01 7.24 2.94
N SER A 359 3.93 6.01 3.42
CA SER A 359 2.78 5.57 4.23
C SER A 359 2.65 6.41 5.51
N ARG A 360 3.77 6.71 6.17
CA ARG A 360 3.79 7.54 7.39
C ARG A 360 3.55 9.02 7.09
N GLY A 361 4.16 9.54 6.03
CA GLY A 361 4.10 10.95 5.69
C GLY A 361 2.73 11.41 5.20
N LEU A 362 1.93 10.54 4.59
CA LEU A 362 0.61 10.91 4.06
C LEU A 362 -0.38 11.31 5.15
N ALA A 363 -0.53 10.47 6.17
CA ALA A 363 -1.47 10.75 7.24
C ALA A 363 -1.03 11.94 8.09
N LYS A 364 0.29 12.11 8.29
CA LYS A 364 0.86 13.28 8.96
C LYS A 364 0.62 14.56 8.16
N LEU A 365 0.79 14.52 6.84
CA LEU A 365 0.48 15.65 5.97
C LEU A 365 -1.00 16.04 6.05
N ALA A 366 -1.92 15.06 6.08
CA ALA A 366 -3.34 15.33 6.26
C ALA A 366 -3.63 15.94 7.64
N TYR A 367 -3.02 15.42 8.71
CA TYR A 367 -3.14 15.98 10.07
C TYR A 367 -2.65 17.43 10.16
N ASP A 368 -1.49 17.73 9.58
CA ASP A 368 -0.95 19.10 9.56
C ASP A 368 -1.86 20.08 8.79
N ARG A 369 -2.59 19.59 7.77
CA ARG A 369 -3.58 20.40 7.04
C ARG A 369 -4.81 20.66 7.88
N GLU A 370 -5.33 19.63 8.54
CA GLU A 370 -6.50 19.75 9.41
C GLU A 370 -6.24 20.76 10.54
N LEU A 371 -5.07 20.70 11.20
CA LEU A 371 -4.67 21.70 12.20
C LEU A 371 -4.59 23.13 11.66
N GLN A 372 -4.37 23.29 10.35
CA GLN A 372 -4.34 24.59 9.67
C GLN A 372 -5.71 24.99 9.09
N GLY A 373 -6.78 24.24 9.37
CA GLY A 373 -8.10 24.46 8.79
C GLY A 373 -8.15 24.22 7.27
N LYS A 374 -7.24 23.42 6.73
CA LYS A 374 -7.15 23.08 5.30
C LYS A 374 -7.73 21.69 5.03
N SER A 375 -8.13 21.48 3.77
CA SER A 375 -8.62 20.19 3.31
C SER A 375 -7.60 19.06 3.51
N THR A 376 -8.06 17.91 4.00
CA THR A 376 -7.32 16.64 4.11
C THR A 376 -7.22 15.87 2.79
N ILE A 377 -7.75 16.44 1.69
CA ILE A 377 -7.58 15.88 0.35
C ILE A 377 -6.10 16.00 -0.04
N ILE A 378 -5.49 14.86 -0.29
CA ILE A 378 -4.13 14.74 -0.80
C ILE A 378 -4.20 14.38 -2.28
N THR A 379 -3.43 15.08 -3.09
CA THR A 379 -3.33 14.80 -4.52
C THR A 379 -2.26 13.75 -4.82
N LYS A 380 -2.35 13.10 -5.98
CA LYS A 380 -1.31 12.22 -6.53
C LYS A 380 0.06 12.91 -6.60
N GLN A 381 0.07 14.23 -6.74
CA GLN A 381 1.30 15.04 -6.67
C GLN A 381 1.93 14.97 -5.30
N GLU A 382 1.15 15.30 -4.28
CA GLU A 382 1.60 15.34 -2.91
C GLU A 382 2.00 13.95 -2.45
N TYR A 383 1.26 12.92 -2.86
CA TYR A 383 1.66 11.52 -2.68
C TYR A 383 3.05 11.20 -3.28
N LYS A 384 3.38 11.73 -4.47
CA LYS A 384 4.69 11.50 -5.09
C LYS A 384 5.83 12.21 -4.38
N THR A 385 5.55 13.32 -3.71
CA THR A 385 6.56 14.18 -3.07
C THR A 385 6.53 14.11 -1.54
N VAL A 386 5.65 13.32 -0.94
CA VAL A 386 5.51 13.26 0.50
C VAL A 386 6.79 12.73 1.15
N GLY A 387 7.26 13.46 2.16
CA GLY A 387 8.56 13.24 2.78
C GLY A 387 9.77 13.63 1.92
N GLU A 388 9.59 13.92 0.63
CA GLU A 388 10.69 14.34 -0.22
C GLU A 388 11.14 15.77 0.09
N ARG A 389 12.44 16.02 -0.07
CA ARG A 389 13.01 17.37 0.04
C ARG A 389 12.83 18.16 -1.26
N TYR A 390 11.72 17.94 -1.97
CA TYR A 390 11.40 18.68 -3.18
C TYR A 390 9.91 18.71 -3.44
N LYS A 391 9.48 19.70 -4.22
CA LYS A 391 8.11 19.82 -4.74
C LYS A 391 8.12 20.18 -6.22
N TYR A 392 7.09 19.78 -6.94
CA TYR A 392 6.83 20.27 -8.28
C TYR A 392 6.04 21.58 -8.23
N ILE A 393 6.49 22.59 -8.94
CA ILE A 393 5.92 23.93 -8.95
C ILE A 393 5.38 24.22 -10.34
N ARG A 394 4.12 24.64 -10.42
CA ARG A 394 3.55 25.36 -11.56
C ARG A 394 3.77 26.85 -11.33
N HIS A 395 4.49 27.51 -12.21
CA HIS A 395 4.68 28.94 -12.08
C HIS A 395 3.35 29.67 -12.39
N HIS A 396 2.97 30.63 -11.55
CA HIS A 396 1.71 31.38 -11.70
C HIS A 396 1.74 32.30 -12.92
N LYS A 397 2.89 32.93 -13.20
CA LYS A 397 3.08 33.78 -14.39
C LYS A 397 3.23 32.90 -15.63
N LEU A 398 2.42 33.21 -16.64
CA LEU A 398 2.60 32.79 -18.02
C LEU A 398 3.57 33.74 -18.73
N PHE A 399 4.40 33.21 -19.61
CA PHE A 399 5.39 33.99 -20.36
C PHE A 399 4.91 34.21 -21.80
N ASP A 400 5.19 35.38 -22.36
CA ASP A 400 4.74 35.73 -23.72
C ASP A 400 5.63 35.07 -24.77
N THR A 401 6.89 34.80 -24.41
CA THR A 401 7.85 34.15 -25.28
C THR A 401 8.53 32.96 -24.62
N TYR A 402 8.88 31.95 -25.42
CA TYR A 402 9.68 30.82 -24.95
C TYR A 402 11.03 31.27 -24.36
N LYS A 403 11.60 32.34 -24.94
CA LYS A 403 12.86 32.94 -24.48
C LYS A 403 12.76 33.42 -23.03
N GLU A 404 11.68 34.12 -22.68
CA GLU A 404 11.44 34.57 -21.30
C GLU A 404 11.27 33.40 -20.33
N ALA A 405 10.52 32.37 -20.73
CA ALA A 405 10.36 31.15 -19.92
C ALA A 405 11.72 30.49 -19.62
N ILE A 406 12.62 30.43 -20.61
CA ILE A 406 13.98 29.91 -20.41
C ILE A 406 14.83 30.83 -19.53
N VAL A 407 14.72 32.15 -19.66
CA VAL A 407 15.43 33.09 -18.77
C VAL A 407 15.00 32.89 -17.31
N PHE A 408 13.70 32.75 -17.07
CA PHE A 408 13.17 32.43 -15.74
C PHE A 408 13.74 31.12 -15.17
N LEU A 409 13.81 30.06 -15.99
CA LEU A 409 14.38 28.78 -15.57
C LEU A 409 15.88 28.89 -15.26
N LYS A 410 16.64 29.64 -16.05
CA LYS A 410 18.06 29.93 -15.78
C LYS A 410 18.25 30.63 -14.44
N GLN A 411 17.39 31.58 -14.11
CA GLN A 411 17.43 32.29 -12.83
C GLN A 411 17.09 31.39 -11.63
N ASN A 412 16.29 30.34 -11.84
CA ASN A 412 15.87 29.40 -10.78
C ASN A 412 16.69 28.10 -10.73
N TYR A 413 17.85 28.03 -11.39
CA TYR A 413 18.67 26.81 -11.48
C TYR A 413 19.08 26.23 -10.11
N ARG A 414 19.32 27.09 -9.11
CA ARG A 414 19.70 26.67 -7.75
C ARG A 414 18.60 25.85 -7.10
N LYS A 415 17.34 26.28 -7.24
CA LYS A 415 16.17 25.55 -6.72
C LYS A 415 16.01 24.20 -7.41
N MET A 416 16.31 24.12 -8.71
CA MET A 416 16.20 22.88 -9.50
C MET A 416 17.39 21.93 -9.33
N LYS A 417 18.50 22.41 -8.74
CA LYS A 417 19.82 21.73 -8.72
C LYS A 417 20.27 21.29 -10.12
N CYS A 418 19.92 22.05 -11.16
CA CYS A 418 20.27 21.76 -12.55
C CYS A 418 20.32 23.05 -13.36
N LYS A 419 21.39 23.23 -14.15
CA LYS A 419 21.47 24.33 -15.12
C LYS A 419 20.48 24.04 -16.25
N SER A 420 19.57 24.97 -16.53
CA SER A 420 18.71 24.85 -17.70
C SER A 420 19.54 25.06 -18.96
N ILE A 421 19.75 23.98 -19.71
CA ILE A 421 20.41 24.02 -21.01
C ILE A 421 19.35 24.47 -22.01
N GLY A 422 19.61 25.57 -22.75
CA GLY A 422 18.73 26.05 -23.80
C GLY A 422 18.44 24.93 -24.81
N SER A 423 17.16 24.61 -24.96
CA SER A 423 16.53 23.59 -25.82
C SER A 423 17.40 22.39 -26.29
N LYS A 424 17.00 21.19 -25.84
CA LYS A 424 16.90 20.09 -26.81
C LYS A 424 15.86 20.54 -27.84
N LYS A 425 16.27 20.92 -29.06
CA LYS A 425 15.44 21.43 -30.18
C LYS A 425 14.23 20.55 -30.60
N GLY A 426 13.90 19.49 -29.86
CA GLY A 426 12.82 18.56 -30.19
C GLY A 426 11.60 18.58 -29.26
N ALA A 427 11.62 19.28 -28.12
CA ALA A 427 10.54 19.19 -27.13
C ALA A 427 9.29 20.04 -27.46
N LEU A 428 9.49 21.17 -28.13
CA LEU A 428 8.46 22.07 -28.63
C LEU A 428 8.72 22.29 -30.11
N ILE A 429 7.67 22.20 -30.93
CA ILE A 429 7.74 22.40 -32.38
C ILE A 429 6.59 23.29 -32.83
N GLU A 430 6.78 23.97 -33.94
CA GLU A 430 5.76 24.80 -34.57
C GLU A 430 5.15 24.04 -35.75
N ILE A 431 3.82 23.98 -35.80
CA ILE A 431 3.03 23.32 -36.85
C ILE A 431 1.90 24.26 -37.22
N ASP A 432 1.84 24.66 -38.49
CA ASP A 432 0.85 25.63 -39.01
C ASP A 432 0.80 26.93 -38.19
N GLY A 433 1.96 27.40 -37.71
CA GLY A 433 2.09 28.58 -36.85
C GLY A 433 1.83 28.33 -35.36
N PHE A 434 1.27 27.17 -35.00
CA PHE A 434 0.96 26.82 -33.61
C PHE A 434 2.11 26.08 -32.94
N TRP A 435 2.43 26.44 -31.70
CA TRP A 435 3.38 25.72 -30.88
C TRP A 435 2.72 24.51 -30.22
N VAL A 436 3.32 23.34 -30.42
CA VAL A 436 2.88 22.08 -29.82
C VAL A 436 4.03 21.41 -29.06
N SER A 437 3.70 20.62 -28.04
CA SER A 437 4.69 19.90 -27.23
C SER A 437 4.78 18.44 -27.61
N THR A 438 5.97 17.98 -28.01
CA THR A 438 6.23 16.57 -28.29
C THR A 438 6.24 15.71 -27.02
N ARG A 439 6.24 16.33 -25.84
CA ARG A 439 6.18 15.63 -24.55
C ARG A 439 4.79 15.08 -24.23
N LEU A 440 3.75 15.54 -24.94
CA LEU A 440 2.36 15.17 -24.70
C LEU A 440 1.81 14.19 -25.73
N ILE A 441 2.65 13.73 -26.66
CA ILE A 441 2.32 12.72 -27.66
C ILE A 441 1.91 11.42 -26.96
N LYS A 442 0.82 10.80 -27.39
CA LYS A 442 0.42 9.48 -26.87
C LYS A 442 1.43 8.41 -27.31
N ALA A 443 1.49 7.30 -26.59
CA ALA A 443 2.44 6.22 -26.91
C ALA A 443 2.30 5.65 -28.34
N SER A 444 1.12 5.81 -28.97
CA SER A 444 0.81 5.38 -30.34
C SER A 444 1.10 6.42 -31.41
N GLU A 445 1.43 7.65 -31.03
CA GLU A 445 1.62 8.78 -31.94
C GLU A 445 3.14 9.05 -32.09
N THR A 446 3.54 9.60 -33.23
CA THR A 446 4.93 10.00 -33.47
C THR A 446 5.03 11.51 -33.56
N LYS A 447 6.26 12.04 -33.64
CA LYS A 447 6.46 13.48 -33.82
C LYS A 447 5.84 13.96 -35.14
N GLU A 448 5.87 13.09 -36.15
CA GLU A 448 5.38 13.33 -37.51
C GLU A 448 3.84 13.32 -37.58
N SER A 449 3.15 12.69 -36.62
CA SER A 449 1.68 12.67 -36.57
C SER A 449 1.08 13.90 -35.87
N LEU A 450 1.90 14.82 -35.38
CA LEU A 450 1.42 16.04 -34.73
C LEU A 450 0.83 17.02 -35.76
N THR A 451 -0.25 17.66 -35.35
CA THR A 451 -0.99 18.69 -36.11
C THR A 451 -1.30 19.86 -35.21
N ALA A 452 -1.76 20.99 -35.77
CA ALA A 452 -2.21 22.14 -34.99
C ALA A 452 -3.26 21.79 -33.91
N GLU A 453 -4.09 20.75 -34.12
CA GLU A 453 -5.12 20.29 -33.16
C GLU A 453 -4.55 19.73 -31.85
N HIS A 454 -3.26 19.42 -31.83
CA HIS A 454 -2.54 19.01 -30.63
C HIS A 454 -2.13 20.21 -29.75
N ARG A 455 -2.47 21.45 -30.14
CA ARG A 455 -2.29 22.62 -29.30
C ARG A 455 -3.04 22.47 -27.98
N LEU A 456 -2.42 22.99 -26.93
CA LEU A 456 -2.91 22.83 -25.57
C LEU A 456 -3.68 24.08 -25.16
N THR A 457 -4.95 23.93 -24.76
CA THR A 457 -5.70 25.02 -24.13
C THR A 457 -5.34 25.12 -22.64
N PHE A 458 -5.69 26.21 -21.97
CA PHE A 458 -5.53 26.31 -20.51
C PHE A 458 -6.22 25.16 -19.77
N ASP A 459 -7.47 24.83 -20.13
CA ASP A 459 -8.21 23.71 -19.53
C ASP A 459 -7.51 22.36 -19.72
N LYS A 460 -6.96 22.12 -20.92
CA LYS A 460 -6.20 20.89 -21.19
C LYS A 460 -4.90 20.89 -20.38
N ALA A 461 -4.23 22.03 -20.26
CA ALA A 461 -2.99 22.16 -19.48
C ALA A 461 -3.22 21.94 -17.99
N ASP A 462 -4.33 22.43 -17.44
CA ASP A 462 -4.73 22.27 -16.04
C ASP A 462 -4.88 20.80 -15.65
N LYS A 463 -5.30 19.95 -16.59
CA LYS A 463 -5.40 18.49 -16.41
C LYS A 463 -4.05 17.77 -16.41
N ILE A 464 -2.97 18.42 -16.88
CA ILE A 464 -1.63 17.82 -16.87
C ILE A 464 -1.04 17.95 -15.47
N TYR A 465 -0.45 16.87 -14.97
CA TYR A 465 0.26 16.83 -13.70
C TYR A 465 1.48 17.77 -13.65
N ASN A 466 1.72 18.48 -12.53
CA ASN A 466 2.81 19.47 -12.42
C ASN A 466 4.22 18.88 -12.60
N GLY A 467 4.44 17.65 -12.15
CA GLY A 467 5.71 16.94 -12.33
C GLY A 467 5.76 16.10 -13.61
N PHE A 468 4.82 16.28 -14.55
CA PHE A 468 4.80 15.51 -15.79
C PHE A 468 6.09 15.74 -16.57
N GLY A 469 6.80 14.66 -16.93
CA GLY A 469 8.09 14.76 -17.60
C GLY A 469 9.21 15.41 -16.77
N ILE A 470 9.02 15.60 -15.45
CA ILE A 470 10.02 16.18 -14.54
C ILE A 470 10.55 15.11 -13.58
N SER A 471 11.87 14.90 -13.59
CA SER A 471 12.58 13.93 -12.75
C SER A 471 13.19 14.54 -11.50
N SER A 472 13.19 13.76 -10.41
CA SER A 472 13.97 14.00 -9.20
C SER A 472 15.41 13.49 -9.27
N THR A 473 15.75 12.68 -10.29
CA THR A 473 17.11 12.15 -10.52
C THR A 473 17.98 13.09 -11.34
N GLU A 474 19.30 13.03 -11.13
CA GLU A 474 20.27 13.88 -11.84
C GLU A 474 20.26 13.69 -13.36
N LYS A 475 19.93 12.48 -13.83
CA LYS A 475 19.90 12.13 -15.25
C LYS A 475 18.63 12.63 -15.98
N GLY A 476 17.61 13.07 -15.24
CA GLY A 476 16.33 13.44 -15.83
C GLY A 476 16.09 14.95 -15.96
N GLN A 477 15.08 15.31 -16.75
CA GLN A 477 14.68 16.69 -17.00
C GLN A 477 14.10 17.33 -15.72
N ARG A 478 14.56 18.52 -15.31
CA ARG A 478 14.11 19.19 -14.07
C ARG A 478 12.98 20.21 -14.24
N TYR A 479 12.53 20.43 -15.47
CA TYR A 479 11.47 21.37 -15.80
C TYR A 479 10.72 20.99 -17.08
N LEU A 480 9.51 21.51 -17.22
CA LEU A 480 8.68 21.41 -18.40
C LEU A 480 8.18 22.81 -18.79
N VAL A 481 8.22 23.11 -20.09
CA VAL A 481 7.59 24.31 -20.65
C VAL A 481 6.48 23.85 -21.57
N LEU A 482 5.27 24.36 -21.36
CA LEU A 482 4.07 24.03 -22.15
C LEU A 482 3.62 25.28 -22.93
N PRO A 483 3.49 25.23 -24.27
CA PRO A 483 2.77 26.23 -25.02
C PRO A 483 1.29 26.04 -24.74
N VAL A 484 0.61 27.11 -24.36
CA VAL A 484 -0.80 27.11 -23.97
C VAL A 484 -1.53 28.25 -24.65
N TYR A 485 -2.76 27.96 -25.06
CA TYR A 485 -3.68 28.87 -25.72
C TYR A 485 -4.94 29.04 -24.86
N GLU A 486 -5.63 30.15 -25.02
CA GLU A 486 -6.88 30.39 -24.32
C GLU A 486 -7.96 29.39 -24.75
N SER A 487 -8.11 29.20 -26.05
CA SER A 487 -9.05 28.26 -26.64
C SER A 487 -8.51 27.64 -27.92
N MET A 488 -9.27 26.72 -28.51
CA MET A 488 -8.94 26.20 -29.84
C MET A 488 -9.07 27.26 -30.95
N ASN A 489 -9.82 28.34 -30.72
CA ASN A 489 -10.00 29.42 -31.71
C ASN A 489 -8.94 30.53 -31.61
N SER A 490 -8.01 30.40 -30.66
CA SER A 490 -6.92 31.37 -30.46
C SER A 490 -6.01 31.45 -31.69
N LEU A 491 -5.54 32.66 -32.00
CA LEU A 491 -4.60 32.88 -33.10
C LEU A 491 -3.21 32.29 -32.79
N PRO A 492 -2.43 31.85 -33.79
CA PRO A 492 -1.10 31.25 -33.58
C PRO A 492 -0.16 32.07 -32.67
N ASN A 493 -0.16 33.40 -32.85
CA ASN A 493 0.67 34.35 -32.11
C ASN A 493 0.20 34.66 -30.68
N SER A 494 -0.99 34.19 -30.28
CA SER A 494 -1.53 34.39 -28.93
C SER A 494 -1.00 33.38 -27.90
N VAL A 495 -0.09 32.49 -28.32
CA VAL A 495 0.52 31.48 -27.45
C VAL A 495 1.14 32.12 -26.20
N LYS A 496 0.91 31.47 -25.06
CA LYS A 496 1.64 31.73 -23.83
C LYS A 496 2.44 30.50 -23.45
N PHE A 497 3.49 30.68 -22.65
CA PHE A 497 4.34 29.59 -22.19
C PHE A 497 4.19 29.42 -20.69
N GLN A 498 3.71 28.26 -20.28
CA GLN A 498 3.59 27.88 -18.88
C GLN A 498 4.83 27.09 -18.44
N VAL A 499 5.45 27.54 -17.36
CA VAL A 499 6.63 26.87 -16.79
C VAL A 499 6.24 26.01 -15.59
N ARG A 500 6.77 24.79 -15.58
CA ARG A 500 6.71 23.86 -14.44
C ARG A 500 8.11 23.37 -14.10
N TYR A 501 8.45 23.25 -12.83
CA TYR A 501 9.81 22.86 -12.41
C TYR A 501 9.83 22.17 -11.05
N ILE A 502 10.88 21.39 -10.79
CA ILE A 502 11.15 20.83 -9.46
C ILE A 502 11.90 21.85 -8.60
N SER A 503 11.51 22.03 -7.35
CA SER A 503 12.23 22.86 -6.38
C SER A 503 12.63 22.00 -5.21
N PHE A 504 13.93 21.83 -5.00
CA PHE A 504 14.49 21.20 -3.83
C PHE A 504 14.44 22.16 -2.64
N SER A 505 14.02 21.65 -1.48
CA SER A 505 14.22 22.29 -0.19
C SER A 505 15.71 22.29 0.12
N ASN A 506 16.23 23.41 0.62
CA ASN A 506 17.61 23.48 1.12
C ASN A 506 17.77 22.62 2.37
#